data_AF-A0A441J3L7-F1
#
_entry.id   AF-A0A441J3L7-F1
#
_cell.length_a   1.000
_cell.length_b   1.000
_cell.length_c   1.000
_cell.angle_alpha   90.00
_cell.angle_beta   90.00
_cell.angle_gamma   90.00
#
_symmetry.space_group_name_H-M   'P 1'
#
loop_
_entity.id
_entity.type
_entity.pdbx_description
1 polymer ?
#
loop_
_entity_poly.entity_id
_entity_poly.type
_entity_poly.pdbx_seq_one_letter_code
_entity_poly.pdbx_strand_id
1 'polypeptide(L)'
;MKCDAVRGRGTSALKLAALLGLAAAIQVTGADLAFAQGTGGGSGAFAPLQTAVQMIVDFITGPFGRLLAIIAVIGLGFLAFAGRLSWFTAGAVVVGIGLVFGAPSIVDQMISAVGQ
;
A
#
# COMPACT_ATOMS: atom_id res chain seq x y z
N MET A 1 49.56 -2.25 32.95
CA MET A 1 49.10 -1.06 32.20
C MET A 1 48.43 -1.54 30.91
N LYS A 2 47.09 -1.35 30.82
CA LYS A 2 46.25 -1.12 29.63
C LYS A 2 46.52 -1.94 28.35
N CYS A 3 45.54 -2.75 27.93
CA CYS A 3 44.83 -2.56 26.64
C CYS A 3 43.73 -3.62 26.42
N ASP A 4 42.49 -3.24 26.74
CA ASP A 4 41.25 -3.79 26.20
C ASP A 4 41.00 -3.20 24.81
N ALA A 5 40.93 -4.03 23.76
CA ALA A 5 40.23 -3.72 22.51
C ALA A 5 40.18 -4.95 21.60
N VAL A 6 39.08 -5.10 20.84
CA VAL A 6 38.88 -6.09 19.76
C VAL A 6 38.23 -7.41 20.19
N ARG A 7 37.08 -7.31 20.88
CA ARG A 7 36.05 -8.36 20.90
C ARG A 7 34.78 -7.83 20.22
N GLY A 8 34.67 -7.94 18.89
CA GLY A 8 33.43 -7.50 18.21
C GLY A 8 33.45 -7.35 16.68
N ARG A 9 33.96 -8.32 15.91
CA ARG A 9 33.84 -8.25 14.43
C ARG A 9 33.54 -9.57 13.70
N GLY A 10 33.68 -10.72 14.34
CA GLY A 10 33.56 -12.03 13.67
C GLY A 10 32.17 -12.66 13.59
N THR A 11 31.25 -12.35 14.51
CA THR A 11 29.97 -13.10 14.63
C THR A 11 28.84 -12.54 13.76
N SER A 12 28.92 -11.27 13.33
CA SER A 12 27.88 -10.60 12.54
C SER A 12 27.88 -10.99 11.08
N ALA A 13 29.05 -11.29 10.50
CA ALA A 13 29.18 -11.66 9.09
C ALA A 13 28.51 -13.01 8.76
N LEU A 14 28.61 -13.97 9.67
CA LEU A 14 28.03 -15.31 9.49
C LEU A 14 26.49 -15.29 9.59
N LYS A 15 25.92 -14.47 10.50
CA LYS A 15 24.47 -14.28 10.63
C LYS A 15 23.87 -13.51 9.46
N LEU A 16 24.61 -12.54 8.90
CA LEU A 16 24.19 -11.80 7.69
C LEU A 16 24.19 -12.70 6.45
N ALA A 17 25.17 -13.59 6.30
CA ALA A 17 25.20 -14.55 5.19
C ALA A 17 24.01 -15.54 5.26
N ALA A 18 23.65 -16.02 6.46
CA ALA A 18 22.51 -16.91 6.65
C ALA A 18 21.15 -16.22 6.40
N LEU A 19 20.99 -14.95 6.81
CA LEU A 19 19.78 -14.16 6.53
C LEU A 19 19.63 -13.80 5.05
N LEU A 20 20.74 -13.52 4.35
CA LEU A 20 20.72 -13.28 2.90
C LEU A 20 20.39 -14.56 2.13
N GLY A 21 20.85 -15.72 2.58
CA GLY A 21 20.49 -17.01 2.00
C GLY A 21 18.99 -17.34 2.16
N LEU A 22 18.40 -17.06 3.32
CA LEU A 22 16.97 -17.23 3.57
C LEU A 22 16.11 -16.23 2.77
N ALA A 23 16.57 -14.99 2.64
CA ALA A 23 15.91 -13.97 1.82
C ALA A 23 15.94 -14.34 0.34
N ALA A 24 17.05 -14.89 -0.18
CA ALA A 24 17.14 -15.36 -1.55
C ALA A 24 16.18 -16.53 -1.84
N ALA A 25 15.94 -17.43 -0.88
CA ALA A 25 15.00 -18.53 -1.03
C ALA A 25 13.52 -18.06 -1.09
N ILE A 26 13.16 -17.01 -0.36
CA ILE A 26 11.80 -16.43 -0.37
C ILE A 26 11.50 -15.73 -1.71
N GLN A 27 12.52 -15.19 -2.38
CA GLN A 27 12.36 -14.52 -3.68
C GLN A 27 12.04 -15.49 -4.82
N VAL A 28 12.38 -16.79 -4.71
CA VAL A 28 12.12 -17.79 -5.76
C VAL A 28 10.63 -18.11 -5.89
N THR A 29 9.83 -17.90 -4.83
CA THR A 29 8.36 -18.00 -4.89
C THR A 29 7.65 -16.73 -5.37
N GLY A 30 8.38 -15.63 -5.61
CA GLY A 30 7.84 -14.34 -6.07
C GLY A 30 8.11 -14.02 -7.54
N ALA A 31 8.77 -14.91 -8.28
CA ALA A 31 9.21 -14.66 -9.65
C ALA A 31 8.07 -14.59 -10.68
N ASP A 32 6.84 -15.00 -10.34
CA ASP A 32 5.72 -15.08 -11.28
C ASP A 32 4.86 -13.80 -11.42
N LEU A 33 5.09 -12.75 -10.61
CA LEU A 33 4.30 -11.50 -10.70
C LEU A 33 5.07 -10.31 -11.29
N ALA A 34 6.18 -10.58 -11.98
CA ALA A 34 6.94 -9.58 -12.74
C ALA A 34 6.87 -9.84 -14.25
N PHE A 35 5.72 -10.25 -14.78
CA PHE A 35 5.46 -10.25 -16.22
C PHE A 35 4.73 -8.98 -16.66
N ALA A 36 5.45 -8.20 -17.44
CA ALA A 36 5.03 -7.00 -18.16
C ALA A 36 3.85 -7.24 -19.12
N GLN A 37 2.85 -6.35 -19.09
CA GLN A 37 2.08 -5.97 -20.29
C GLN A 37 1.70 -4.48 -20.18
N GLY A 38 2.69 -3.62 -20.38
CA GLY A 38 2.40 -2.34 -21.01
C GLY A 38 2.15 -2.62 -22.49
N THR A 39 0.89 -2.76 -22.91
CA THR A 39 0.37 -2.52 -24.28
C THR A 39 -1.09 -2.92 -24.38
N GLY A 40 -1.98 -1.97 -24.70
CA GLY A 40 -3.16 -2.24 -25.53
C GLY A 40 -4.51 -1.78 -24.96
N GLY A 41 -5.01 -0.63 -25.44
CA GLY A 41 -6.42 -0.29 -25.27
C GLY A 41 -6.83 1.13 -25.66
N GLY A 42 -6.54 1.59 -26.90
CA GLY A 42 -7.16 2.79 -27.45
C GLY A 42 -6.28 3.59 -28.42
N SER A 43 -6.59 3.53 -29.70
CA SER A 43 -6.03 4.42 -30.72
C SER A 43 -6.66 5.81 -30.62
N GLY A 44 -6.02 6.71 -29.89
CA GLY A 44 -6.40 8.13 -29.79
C GLY A 44 -5.41 8.90 -28.92
N ALA A 45 -5.17 10.18 -29.20
CA ALA A 45 -4.21 11.01 -28.45
C ALA A 45 -4.51 11.13 -26.93
N PHE A 46 -5.72 10.72 -26.51
CA PHE A 46 -6.18 10.69 -25.12
C PHE A 46 -6.08 9.32 -24.45
N ALA A 47 -5.75 8.25 -25.17
CA ALA A 47 -5.64 6.92 -24.58
C ALA A 47 -4.55 6.82 -23.50
N PRO A 48 -3.35 7.42 -23.66
CA PRO A 48 -2.35 7.41 -22.60
C PRO A 48 -2.81 8.20 -21.36
N LEU A 49 -3.59 9.27 -21.56
CA LEU A 49 -4.13 10.07 -20.47
C LEU A 49 -5.15 9.26 -19.66
N GLN A 50 -6.06 8.56 -20.33
CA GLN A 50 -7.05 7.71 -19.67
C GLN A 50 -6.37 6.58 -18.88
N THR A 51 -5.38 5.91 -19.47
CA THR A 51 -4.58 4.88 -18.79
C THR A 51 -3.83 5.45 -17.58
N ALA A 52 -3.25 6.65 -17.70
CA ALA A 52 -2.54 7.29 -16.58
C ALA A 52 -3.49 7.58 -15.40
N VAL A 53 -4.71 8.06 -15.66
CA VAL A 53 -5.70 8.32 -14.61
C VAL A 53 -6.21 7.02 -13.98
N GLN A 54 -6.43 5.97 -14.77
CA GLN A 54 -6.79 4.64 -14.25
C GLN A 54 -5.71 4.08 -13.34
N MET A 55 -4.43 4.18 -13.73
CA MET A 55 -3.30 3.77 -12.89
C MET A 55 -3.26 4.49 -11.54
N ILE A 56 -3.64 5.78 -11.50
CA ILE A 56 -3.70 6.54 -10.26
C ILE A 56 -4.86 6.05 -9.37
N VAL A 57 -6.04 5.83 -9.96
CA VAL A 57 -7.20 5.29 -9.23
C VAL A 57 -6.87 3.90 -8.68
N ASP A 58 -6.29 3.02 -9.49
CA ASP A 58 -5.90 1.67 -9.07
C ASP A 58 -4.83 1.69 -7.97
N PHE A 59 -3.91 2.66 -8.00
CA PHE A 59 -2.94 2.84 -6.93
C PHE A 59 -3.58 3.29 -5.61
N ILE A 60 -4.54 4.23 -5.66
CA ILE A 60 -5.24 4.76 -4.48
C ILE A 60 -6.23 3.75 -3.93
N THR A 61 -6.98 3.04 -4.76
CA THR A 61 -7.98 2.05 -4.31
C THR A 61 -7.36 0.66 -4.08
N GLY A 62 -6.16 0.43 -4.58
CA GLY A 62 -5.42 -0.82 -4.46
C GLY A 62 -4.71 -1.03 -3.11
N PRO A 63 -3.73 -1.97 -3.06
CA PRO A 63 -3.04 -2.34 -1.82
C PRO A 63 -2.34 -1.18 -1.12
N PHE A 64 -1.81 -0.21 -1.89
CA PHE A 64 -1.11 0.94 -1.32
C PHE A 64 -2.06 1.85 -0.53
N GLY A 65 -3.20 2.25 -1.11
CA GLY A 65 -4.15 3.07 -0.36
C GLY A 65 -4.73 2.35 0.85
N ARG A 66 -4.91 1.02 0.79
CA ARG A 66 -5.29 0.23 1.97
C ARG A 66 -4.28 0.37 3.10
N LEU A 67 -2.97 0.36 2.80
CA LEU A 67 -1.94 0.59 3.82
C LEU A 67 -2.07 1.98 4.45
N LEU A 68 -2.32 3.02 3.63
CA LEU A 68 -2.54 4.38 4.16
C LEU A 68 -3.79 4.47 5.05
N ALA A 69 -4.88 3.81 4.66
CA ALA A 69 -6.10 3.76 5.46
C ALA A 69 -5.86 3.10 6.81
N ILE A 70 -5.08 2.01 6.86
CA ILE A 70 -4.71 1.33 8.12
C ILE A 70 -3.93 2.28 9.03
N ILE A 71 -2.98 3.06 8.50
CA ILE A 71 -2.21 4.03 9.28
C ILE A 71 -3.14 5.11 9.87
N ALA A 72 -4.11 5.61 9.10
CA ALA A 72 -5.09 6.58 9.59
C ALA A 72 -5.93 6.02 10.75
N VAL A 73 -6.36 4.76 10.66
CA VAL A 73 -7.12 4.06 11.72
C VAL A 73 -6.26 3.83 12.96
N ILE A 74 -4.98 3.50 12.80
CA ILE A 74 -4.04 3.36 13.92
C ILE A 74 -3.90 4.70 14.66
N GLY A 75 -3.76 5.81 13.94
CA GLY A 75 -3.74 7.16 14.51
C GLY A 75 -5.00 7.49 15.31
N LEU A 76 -6.18 7.10 14.79
CA LEU A 76 -7.45 7.22 15.51
C LEU A 76 -7.44 6.38 16.81
N GLY A 77 -6.88 5.18 16.79
CA GLY A 77 -6.72 4.33 17.97
C GLY A 77 -5.90 4.99 19.08
N PHE A 78 -4.82 5.68 18.74
CA PHE A 78 -4.07 6.48 19.72
C PHE A 78 -4.88 7.67 20.26
N LEU A 79 -5.69 8.32 19.42
CA LEU A 79 -6.60 9.38 19.85
C LEU A 79 -7.69 8.88 20.81
N ALA A 80 -8.12 7.63 20.63
CA ALA A 80 -9.08 6.95 21.50
C ALA A 80 -8.52 6.73 22.90
N PHE A 81 -7.26 6.30 23.02
CA PHE A 81 -6.62 6.16 24.33
C PHE A 81 -6.34 7.48 25.03
N ALA A 82 -6.18 8.59 24.30
CA ALA A 82 -6.08 9.93 24.87
C ALA A 82 -7.41 10.45 25.48
N GLY A 83 -8.50 9.66 25.45
CA GLY A 83 -9.80 10.01 26.02
C GLY A 83 -10.54 11.13 25.27
N ARG A 84 -10.00 11.62 24.15
CA ARG A 84 -10.53 12.77 23.39
C ARG A 84 -11.32 12.37 22.13
N LEU A 85 -11.58 11.09 21.94
CA LEU A 85 -12.22 10.60 20.72
C LEU A 85 -13.68 11.06 20.68
N SER A 86 -13.94 12.06 19.84
CA SER A 86 -15.31 12.41 19.53
C SER A 86 -15.91 11.36 18.60
N TRP A 87 -17.16 10.99 18.86
CA TRP A 87 -17.95 10.13 17.97
C TRP A 87 -17.98 10.66 16.54
N PHE A 88 -17.95 11.98 16.38
CA PHE A 88 -17.91 12.65 15.09
C PHE A 88 -16.59 12.40 14.34
N THR A 89 -15.46 12.42 15.05
CA THR A 89 -14.14 12.14 14.46
C THR A 89 -14.00 10.67 14.07
N ALA A 90 -14.48 9.76 14.93
CA ALA A 90 -14.48 8.33 14.62
C ALA A 90 -15.37 8.00 13.41
N GLY A 91 -16.59 8.54 13.39
CA GLY A 91 -17.52 8.40 12.27
C GLY A 91 -16.96 8.98 10.96
N ALA A 92 -16.35 10.16 11.01
CA ALA A 92 -15.77 10.80 9.83
C ALA A 92 -14.65 9.96 9.19
N VAL A 93 -13.80 9.31 9.98
CA VAL A 93 -12.72 8.46 9.45
C VAL A 93 -13.28 7.19 8.81
N VAL A 94 -14.24 6.52 9.46
CA VAL A 94 -14.86 5.30 8.90
C VAL A 94 -15.61 5.61 7.60
N VAL A 95 -16.39 6.69 7.59
CA VAL A 95 -17.11 7.15 6.39
C VAL A 95 -16.12 7.54 5.29
N GLY A 96 -15.06 8.27 5.62
CA GLY A 96 -14.04 8.66 4.65
C GLY A 96 -13.37 7.47 3.97
N ILE A 97 -12.97 6.46 4.75
CA ILE A 97 -12.39 5.21 4.22
C ILE A 97 -13.41 4.49 3.32
N GLY A 98 -14.67 4.35 3.77
CA GLY A 98 -15.73 3.72 2.99
C GLY A 98 -15.98 4.42 1.65
N LEU A 99 -15.92 5.76 1.63
CA LEU A 99 -16.07 6.55 0.40
C LEU A 99 -14.88 6.38 -0.54
N VAL A 100 -13.64 6.39 -0.04
CA VAL A 100 -12.44 6.25 -0.89
C VAL A 100 -12.39 4.88 -1.59
N PHE A 101 -12.71 3.79 -0.88
CA PHE A 101 -12.68 2.45 -1.47
C PHE A 101 -13.98 2.06 -2.18
N GLY A 102 -15.11 2.69 -1.83
CA GLY A 102 -16.40 2.48 -2.49
C GLY A 102 -16.61 3.34 -3.73
N ALA A 103 -15.82 4.41 -3.92
CA ALA A 103 -16.00 5.38 -5.00
C ALA A 103 -16.15 4.76 -6.40
N PRO A 104 -15.33 3.77 -6.84
CA PRO A 104 -15.47 3.21 -8.19
C PRO A 104 -16.87 2.62 -8.41
N SER A 105 -17.32 1.77 -7.48
CA SER A 105 -18.65 1.15 -7.58
C SER A 105 -19.80 2.16 -7.54
N ILE A 106 -19.68 3.25 -6.78
CA ILE A 106 -20.72 4.28 -6.70
C ILE A 106 -20.83 5.02 -8.04
N VAL A 107 -19.68 5.38 -8.62
CA VAL A 107 -19.63 6.07 -9.91
C VAL A 107 -20.12 5.16 -11.03
N ASP A 108 -19.73 3.88 -11.03
CA ASP A 108 -20.15 2.89 -12.03
C ASP A 108 -21.67 2.69 -12.04
N GLN A 109 -22.29 2.60 -10.86
CA GLN A 109 -23.74 2.48 -10.74
C GLN A 109 -24.47 3.74 -11.23
N MET A 110 -23.91 4.92 -10.97
CA MET A 110 -24.49 6.17 -11.45
C MET A 110 -24.41 6.29 -12.97
N ILE A 111 -23.28 5.89 -13.58
CA ILE A 111 -23.13 5.83 -15.04
C ILE A 111 -24.13 4.84 -15.64
N SER A 112 -24.28 3.65 -15.03
CA SER A 112 -25.24 2.63 -15.48
C SER A 112 -26.70 3.11 -15.39
N ALA A 113 -27.03 3.94 -14.41
CA ALA A 113 -28.38 4.45 -14.22
C ALA A 113 -28.74 5.62 -15.17
N VAL A 114 -27.75 6.42 -15.57
CA VAL A 114 -27.93 7.57 -16.49
C VAL A 114 -27.71 7.18 -17.96
N GLY A 115 -27.07 6.03 -18.22
CA GLY A 115 -26.88 5.49 -19.57
C GLY A 115 -28.13 4.85 -20.21
N GLN A 116 -29.31 4.98 -19.59
CA GLN A 116 -30.62 4.64 -20.14
C GLN A 116 -31.43 5.90 -20.45
#